data_AF-A0A8C9S8I1-F1
#
_entry.id   AF-A0A8C9S8I1-F1
#
_cell.length_a   1.000
_cell.length_b   1.000
_cell.length_c   1.000
_cell.angle_alpha   90.00
_cell.angle_beta   90.00
_cell.angle_gamma   90.00
#
_symmetry.space_group_name_H-M   'P 1'
#
loop_
_entity.id
_entity.type
_entity.pdbx_description
1 polymer ?
#
loop_
_entity_poly.entity_id
_entity_poly.type
_entity_poly.pdbx_seq_one_letter_code
_entity_poly.pdbx_strand_id
1 'polypeptide(L)'
;MVLRLIQFVCWKLDDTYGVKCSCEHVLNLDSSTNEKFSRHLIFHVPNAVFKDNLHAGRFVHKILQPALDSLRRSRLVGTLSRHEAVRDALGSEPPSPVENLQPAASPQAEKRRHGEEDLSFLLVKDKDGQDQLFVDLGVYTKNRNFRLYKSSKAGKNVAFSLAEDNAFVPPPDKQRCTEERVFLTSLVTNIRCASLLSFDSVAGHQLSPYKEKLLVYDILKYRWCGNVGRFHRSNNIMIVVDLKQEVWYQKCHDPMCKSQKYRSPSKVLDLMKPTGPHRPQKAETRSRGHQNRHPPFPDCA
;
A
#
# COMPACT_ATOMS: atom_id res chain seq x y z
N MET A 1 -2.62 -17.61 -8.79
CA MET A 1 -2.40 -16.21 -9.23
C MET A 1 -1.39 -15.47 -8.36
N VAL A 2 -1.54 -15.47 -7.02
CA VAL A 2 -0.65 -14.75 -6.08
C VAL A 2 0.83 -15.08 -6.25
N LEU A 3 1.22 -16.37 -6.22
CA LEU A 3 2.62 -16.77 -6.35
C LEU A 3 3.25 -16.28 -7.67
N ARG A 4 2.52 -16.41 -8.79
CA ARG A 4 2.97 -15.90 -10.10
C ARG A 4 3.14 -14.39 -10.09
N LEU A 5 2.22 -13.64 -9.45
CA LEU A 5 2.36 -12.20 -9.27
C LEU A 5 3.61 -11.86 -8.45
N ILE A 6 3.85 -12.55 -7.33
CA ILE A 6 5.04 -12.34 -6.50
C ILE A 6 6.31 -12.59 -7.32
N GLN A 7 6.41 -13.73 -8.00
CA GLN A 7 7.55 -14.08 -8.84
C GLN A 7 7.79 -13.03 -9.93
N PHE A 8 6.74 -12.57 -10.60
CA PHE A 8 6.81 -11.53 -11.60
C PHE A 8 7.32 -10.20 -11.04
N VAL A 9 6.79 -9.76 -9.89
CA VAL A 9 7.23 -8.52 -9.23
C VAL A 9 8.68 -8.64 -8.78
N CYS A 10 9.09 -9.77 -8.20
CA CYS A 10 10.49 -10.02 -7.81
C CYS A 10 11.43 -9.94 -9.01
N TRP A 11 11.07 -10.58 -10.13
CA TRP A 11 11.84 -10.52 -11.35
C TRP A 11 11.96 -9.08 -11.87
N LYS A 12 10.87 -8.32 -11.88
CA LYS A 12 10.90 -6.91 -12.30
C LYS A 12 11.72 -6.01 -11.37
N LEU A 13 11.76 -6.30 -10.06
CA LEU A 13 12.62 -5.57 -9.11
C LEU A 13 14.11 -5.85 -9.39
N ASP A 14 14.48 -7.08 -9.74
CA ASP A 14 15.84 -7.44 -10.13
C ASP A 14 16.22 -6.83 -11.48
N ASP A 15 15.38 -6.98 -12.50
CA ASP A 15 15.59 -6.41 -13.84
C ASP A 15 15.70 -4.88 -13.82
N THR A 16 14.88 -4.21 -13.01
CA THR A 16 14.83 -2.74 -12.97
C THR A 16 15.88 -2.12 -12.04
N TYR A 17 16.18 -2.76 -10.90
CA TYR A 17 16.98 -2.17 -9.82
C TYR A 17 18.11 -3.07 -9.28
N GLY A 18 18.25 -4.31 -9.79
CA GLY A 18 19.17 -5.31 -9.23
C GLY A 18 18.77 -5.81 -7.84
N VAL A 19 17.51 -5.60 -7.43
CA VAL A 19 17.02 -6.00 -6.10
C VAL A 19 16.49 -7.42 -6.15
N LYS A 20 17.28 -8.35 -5.61
CA LYS A 20 16.92 -9.76 -5.50
C LYS A 20 15.99 -10.00 -4.32
N CYS A 21 14.85 -10.62 -4.59
CA CYS A 21 13.92 -11.09 -3.58
C CYS A 21 13.11 -12.31 -4.08
N SER A 22 12.43 -12.98 -3.14
CA SER A 22 11.65 -14.20 -3.37
C SER A 22 10.34 -14.13 -2.57
N CYS A 23 9.50 -15.16 -2.67
CA CYS A 23 8.29 -15.27 -1.84
C CYS A 23 8.58 -15.28 -0.32
N GLU A 24 9.76 -15.74 0.10
CA GLU A 24 10.20 -15.70 1.51
C GLU A 24 10.40 -14.28 2.03
N HIS A 25 10.45 -13.28 1.14
CA HIS A 25 10.56 -11.87 1.46
C HIS A 25 9.20 -11.16 1.43
N VAL A 26 8.09 -11.87 1.23
CA VAL A 26 6.76 -11.26 1.06
C VAL A 26 5.81 -11.77 2.14
N LEU A 27 5.47 -10.88 3.08
CA LEU A 27 4.41 -11.16 4.05
C LEU A 27 3.06 -11.19 3.32
N ASN A 28 2.40 -12.33 3.36
CA ASN A 28 1.13 -12.58 2.71
C ASN A 28 0.01 -12.65 3.75
N LEU A 29 -0.93 -11.71 3.71
CA LEU A 29 -2.09 -11.66 4.60
C LEU A 29 -3.37 -11.99 3.84
N ASP A 30 -4.26 -12.76 4.47
CA ASP A 30 -5.57 -13.15 3.93
C ASP A 30 -6.71 -12.48 4.69
N SER A 31 -7.71 -11.98 3.97
CA SER A 31 -9.03 -11.68 4.52
C SER A 31 -10.13 -12.07 3.53
N SER A 32 -9.91 -13.17 2.83
CA SER A 32 -10.79 -13.73 1.82
C SER A 32 -12.07 -14.25 2.48
N THR A 33 -13.15 -14.23 1.71
CA THR A 33 -14.43 -14.85 2.04
C THR A 33 -14.85 -15.75 0.88
N ASN A 34 -15.93 -16.52 1.06
CA ASN A 34 -16.51 -17.34 0.00
C ASN A 34 -16.95 -16.50 -1.22
N GLU A 35 -17.20 -15.21 -1.03
CA GLU A 35 -17.66 -14.29 -2.08
C GLU A 35 -16.53 -13.42 -2.64
N LYS A 36 -15.43 -13.26 -1.88
CA LYS A 36 -14.40 -12.29 -2.22
C LYS A 36 -13.01 -12.77 -1.84
N PHE A 37 -12.17 -12.93 -2.85
CA PHE A 37 -10.73 -13.05 -2.67
C PHE A 37 -10.12 -11.71 -2.22
N SER A 38 -9.27 -11.72 -1.17
CA SER A 38 -8.65 -10.49 -0.65
C SER A 38 -7.32 -10.77 0.06
N ARG A 39 -6.20 -10.40 -0.58
CA ARG A 39 -4.85 -10.51 -0.01
C ARG A 39 -4.18 -9.15 0.15
N HIS A 40 -3.35 -8.99 1.18
CA HIS A 40 -2.31 -7.95 1.21
C HIS A 40 -0.93 -8.60 1.08
N LEU A 41 -0.12 -8.09 0.15
CA LEU A 41 1.26 -8.50 -0.03
C LEU A 41 2.18 -7.36 0.42
N ILE A 42 2.99 -7.59 1.44
CA ILE A 42 3.95 -6.61 1.96
C ILE A 42 5.36 -7.13 1.70
N PHE A 43 6.08 -6.48 0.79
CA PHE A 43 7.42 -6.86 0.37
C PHE A 43 8.46 -6.31 1.34
N HIS A 44 9.15 -7.21 2.04
CA HIS A 44 10.33 -6.95 2.85
C HIS A 44 11.58 -7.19 2.02
N VAL A 45 11.81 -6.31 1.03
CA VAL A 45 12.98 -6.39 0.16
C VAL A 45 14.26 -6.02 0.93
N PRO A 46 15.33 -6.84 0.87
CA PRO A 46 16.56 -6.55 1.57
C PRO A 46 17.20 -5.23 1.12
N ASN A 47 17.54 -4.37 2.07
CA ASN A 47 18.29 -3.12 1.85
C ASN A 47 17.66 -2.13 0.86
N ALA A 48 16.36 -2.25 0.57
CA ALA A 48 15.69 -1.45 -0.45
C ALA A 48 14.31 -0.99 0.04
N VAL A 49 13.93 0.25 -0.27
CA VAL A 49 12.56 0.76 -0.06
C VAL A 49 12.19 1.78 -1.11
N PHE A 50 10.93 1.83 -1.53
CA PHE A 50 10.45 2.93 -2.35
C PHE A 50 10.45 4.25 -1.57
N LYS A 51 10.77 5.36 -2.26
CA LYS A 51 10.74 6.72 -1.69
C LYS A 51 9.44 7.05 -0.98
N ASP A 52 8.31 6.67 -1.58
CA ASP A 52 6.99 6.75 -1.00
C ASP A 52 6.06 5.78 -1.74
N ASN A 53 4.80 5.70 -1.31
CA ASN A 53 3.82 4.82 -1.93
C ASN A 53 3.45 5.25 -3.36
N LEU A 54 3.61 6.51 -3.75
CA LEU A 54 3.37 6.97 -5.12
C LEU A 54 4.46 6.44 -6.06
N HIS A 55 5.71 6.37 -5.60
CA HIS A 55 6.82 5.76 -6.34
C HIS A 55 6.61 4.25 -6.51
N ALA A 56 6.16 3.56 -5.45
CA ALA A 56 5.76 2.16 -5.56
C ALA A 56 4.62 1.99 -6.59
N GLY A 57 3.62 2.87 -6.56
CA GLY A 57 2.54 2.89 -7.54
C GLY A 57 3.02 3.06 -8.98
N ARG A 58 3.93 4.01 -9.24
CA ARG A 58 4.51 4.22 -10.58
C ARG A 58 5.22 2.97 -11.09
N PHE A 59 5.99 2.30 -10.23
CA PHE A 59 6.63 1.03 -10.59
C PHE A 59 5.60 -0.04 -10.93
N VAL A 60 4.59 -0.25 -10.08
CA VAL A 60 3.54 -1.27 -10.30
C VAL A 60 2.74 -0.97 -11.57
N HIS A 61 2.36 0.29 -11.82
CA HIS A 61 1.71 0.70 -13.05
C HIS A 61 2.56 0.38 -14.29
N LYS A 62 3.86 0.70 -14.25
CA LYS A 62 4.78 0.46 -15.38
C LYS A 62 4.88 -1.03 -15.71
N ILE A 63 5.09 -1.88 -14.70
CA ILE A 63 5.27 -3.32 -14.95
C ILE A 63 3.97 -4.02 -15.34
N LEU A 64 2.82 -3.47 -14.97
CA LEU A 64 1.49 -4.01 -15.33
C LEU A 64 0.88 -3.33 -16.56
N GLN A 65 1.63 -2.45 -17.25
CA GLN A 65 1.16 -1.75 -18.44
C GLN A 65 0.66 -2.70 -19.54
N PRO A 66 1.32 -3.85 -19.85
CA PRO A 66 0.81 -4.80 -20.83
C PRO A 66 -0.60 -5.35 -20.49
N ALA A 67 -0.86 -5.63 -19.20
CA ALA A 67 -2.18 -6.07 -18.74
C ALA A 67 -3.23 -4.95 -18.87
N LEU A 68 -2.85 -3.71 -18.55
CA LEU A 68 -3.72 -2.53 -18.69
C LEU A 68 -4.08 -2.26 -20.15
N ASP A 69 -3.13 -2.45 -21.08
CA ASP A 69 -3.39 -2.25 -22.50
C ASP A 69 -4.26 -3.37 -23.08
N SER A 70 -4.08 -4.61 -22.61
CA SER A 70 -5.02 -5.71 -22.91
C SER A 70 -6.44 -5.40 -22.41
N LEU A 71 -6.57 -4.84 -21.20
CA LEU A 71 -7.84 -4.46 -20.61
C LEU A 71 -8.55 -3.35 -21.42
N ARG A 72 -7.80 -2.34 -21.86
CA ARG A 72 -8.31 -1.26 -22.71
C ARG A 72 -8.80 -1.79 -24.06
N ARG A 73 -8.04 -2.68 -24.69
CA ARG A 73 -8.42 -3.33 -25.96
C ARG A 73 -9.73 -4.12 -25.81
N SER A 74 -9.87 -4.94 -24.76
CA SER A 74 -11.10 -5.70 -24.48
C SER A 74 -12.34 -4.78 -24.41
N ARG A 75 -12.23 -3.64 -23.70
CA ARG A 75 -13.33 -2.66 -23.56
C ARG A 75 -13.70 -1.96 -24.87
N LEU A 76 -12.71 -1.65 -25.72
CA LEU A 76 -12.96 -1.06 -27.03
C LEU A 76 -13.70 -2.04 -27.95
N VAL A 77 -13.28 -3.31 -27.98
CA VAL A 77 -13.95 -4.37 -28.76
C VAL A 77 -15.40 -4.58 -28.27
N GLY A 78 -15.62 -4.62 -26.96
CA GLY A 78 -16.97 -4.72 -26.40
C GLY A 78 -17.88 -3.53 -26.72
N THR A 79 -17.30 -2.33 -26.88
CA THR A 79 -18.05 -1.12 -27.26
C THR A 79 -18.40 -1.14 -28.75
N LEU A 80 -17.46 -1.54 -29.62
CA LEU A 80 -17.70 -1.68 -31.07
C LEU A 80 -18.72 -2.78 -31.37
N SER A 81 -18.61 -3.94 -30.72
CA SER A 81 -19.58 -5.04 -30.87
C SER A 81 -20.98 -4.64 -30.40
N ARG A 82 -21.10 -3.80 -29.36
CA ARG A 82 -22.38 -3.22 -28.93
C ARG A 82 -22.91 -2.17 -29.93
N HIS A 83 -22.04 -1.47 -30.64
CA HIS A 83 -22.42 -0.50 -31.68
C HIS A 83 -22.87 -1.19 -32.99
N GLU A 84 -22.27 -2.34 -33.32
CA GLU A 84 -22.68 -3.20 -34.44
C GLU A 84 -24.01 -3.89 -34.14
N ALA A 85 -24.21 -4.41 -32.92
CA ALA A 85 -25.49 -4.99 -32.51
C ALA A 85 -26.66 -3.98 -32.50
N VAL A 86 -26.38 -2.68 -32.29
CA VAL A 86 -27.38 -1.61 -32.40
C VAL A 86 -27.66 -1.24 -33.85
N ARG A 87 -26.68 -1.39 -34.77
CA ARG A 87 -26.90 -1.22 -36.21
C ARG A 87 -27.75 -2.36 -36.80
N ASP A 88 -27.54 -3.60 -36.36
CA ASP A 88 -28.38 -4.74 -36.76
C ASP A 88 -29.83 -4.63 -36.24
N ALA A 89 -30.04 -3.94 -35.11
CA ALA A 89 -31.37 -3.70 -34.56
C ALA A 89 -32.13 -2.53 -35.24
N LEU A 90 -31.42 -1.68 -36.00
CA LEU A 90 -31.97 -0.55 -36.75
C LEU A 90 -31.60 -0.73 -38.22
N GLY A 91 -32.35 -1.62 -38.89
CA GLY A 91 -32.16 -2.00 -40.28
C GLY A 91 -31.76 -0.82 -41.17
N SER A 92 -30.49 -0.79 -41.54
CA SER A 92 -29.95 0.13 -42.52
C SER A 92 -29.07 -0.68 -43.47
N GLU A 93 -29.49 -0.67 -44.74
CA GLU A 93 -28.92 -1.42 -45.86
C GLU A 93 -27.38 -1.25 -45.98
N PRO A 94 -26.64 -2.30 -46.39
CA PRO A 94 -25.21 -2.21 -46.61
C PRO A 94 -24.88 -1.40 -47.89
N PRO A 95 -23.87 -0.53 -47.88
CA PRO A 95 -23.34 0.02 -49.13
C PRO A 95 -22.52 -1.05 -49.89
N SER A 96 -22.67 -1.03 -51.21
CA SER A 96 -22.11 -1.93 -52.22
C SER A 96 -20.57 -1.99 -52.25
N PRO A 97 -19.97 -3.09 -52.76
CA PRO A 97 -18.52 -3.29 -52.77
C PRO A 97 -17.86 -2.48 -53.88
N VAL A 98 -16.74 -1.81 -53.57
CA VAL A 98 -15.83 -1.24 -54.57
C VAL A 98 -14.45 -1.85 -54.38
N GLU A 99 -13.86 -2.21 -55.52
CA GLU A 99 -12.76 -3.12 -55.74
C GLU A 99 -11.39 -2.69 -55.16
N ASN A 100 -10.71 -3.69 -54.59
CA ASN A 100 -9.34 -4.13 -54.89
C ASN A 100 -8.24 -3.08 -55.13
N LEU A 101 -7.26 -3.00 -54.19
CA LEU A 101 -5.85 -2.68 -54.46
C LEU A 101 -4.96 -3.16 -53.29
N GLN A 102 -4.08 -4.11 -53.58
CA GLN A 102 -2.85 -4.44 -52.83
C GLN A 102 -1.67 -4.35 -53.83
N PRO A 103 -0.40 -4.41 -53.40
CA PRO A 103 0.24 -3.84 -52.22
C PRO A 103 1.49 -3.02 -52.61
N ALA A 104 2.02 -2.18 -51.72
CA ALA A 104 3.37 -1.62 -51.88
C ALA A 104 4.16 -1.84 -50.59
N ALA A 105 5.12 -2.78 -50.65
CA ALA A 105 6.12 -3.01 -49.63
C ALA A 105 7.33 -2.08 -49.86
N SER A 106 7.95 -1.60 -48.79
CA SER A 106 9.37 -1.26 -48.73
C SER A 106 9.82 -0.98 -47.29
N PRO A 107 11.12 -1.16 -46.98
CA PRO A 107 11.57 -1.83 -45.77
C PRO A 107 12.25 -0.89 -44.76
N GLN A 108 12.61 -1.47 -43.61
CA GLN A 108 13.54 -0.99 -42.55
C GLN A 108 12.89 -0.59 -41.22
N ALA A 109 12.96 -1.51 -40.25
CA ALA A 109 13.89 -1.41 -39.12
C ALA A 109 13.56 -2.54 -38.13
N GLU A 110 14.39 -3.58 -38.11
CA GLU A 110 14.40 -4.61 -37.07
C GLU A 110 14.85 -4.00 -35.73
N LYS A 111 13.93 -3.33 -35.03
CA LYS A 111 14.05 -3.16 -33.58
C LYS A 111 13.48 -4.41 -32.94
N ARG A 112 14.37 -5.24 -32.38
CA ARG A 112 14.07 -6.41 -31.53
C ARG A 112 12.79 -6.16 -30.71
N ARG A 113 11.68 -6.77 -31.14
CA ARG A 113 10.43 -6.81 -30.37
C ARG A 113 10.76 -7.54 -29.07
N HIS A 114 10.87 -6.80 -27.96
CA HIS A 114 10.81 -7.42 -26.64
C HIS A 114 9.51 -8.23 -26.62
N GLY A 115 9.61 -9.53 -26.33
CA GLY A 115 8.44 -10.39 -26.23
C GLY A 115 7.42 -9.72 -25.32
N GLU A 116 6.20 -9.53 -25.82
CA GLU A 116 5.08 -9.05 -25.01
C GLU A 116 4.93 -10.04 -23.85
N GLU A 117 5.31 -9.62 -22.64
CA GLU A 117 5.10 -10.44 -21.45
C GLU A 117 3.60 -10.66 -21.28
N ASP A 118 3.16 -11.91 -21.44
CA ASP A 118 1.76 -12.26 -21.29
C ASP A 118 1.34 -12.16 -19.81
N LEU A 119 0.61 -11.08 -19.50
CA LEU A 119 0.03 -10.80 -18.19
C LEU A 119 -1.47 -11.10 -18.14
N SER A 120 -2.00 -11.88 -19.08
CA SER A 120 -3.43 -12.28 -19.13
C SER A 120 -3.91 -12.94 -17.84
N PHE A 121 -3.03 -13.65 -17.12
CA PHE A 121 -3.34 -14.29 -15.83
C PHE A 121 -3.70 -13.31 -14.71
N LEU A 122 -3.49 -12.00 -14.90
CA LEU A 122 -3.88 -10.95 -13.97
C LEU A 122 -5.23 -10.31 -14.32
N LEU A 123 -5.85 -10.69 -15.44
CA LEU A 123 -7.18 -10.23 -15.81
C LEU A 123 -8.23 -11.13 -15.14
N VAL A 124 -9.15 -10.52 -14.40
CA VAL A 124 -10.24 -11.22 -13.71
C VAL A 124 -11.56 -10.52 -13.99
N LYS A 125 -12.67 -11.25 -13.83
CA LYS A 125 -14.00 -10.69 -13.92
C LYS A 125 -14.45 -10.16 -12.57
N ASP A 126 -15.08 -8.99 -12.56
CA ASP A 126 -15.80 -8.50 -11.38
C ASP A 126 -17.18 -9.18 -11.24
N LYS A 127 -17.93 -8.77 -10.22
CA LYS A 127 -19.29 -9.28 -9.95
C LYS A 127 -20.28 -8.99 -11.09
N ASP A 128 -20.00 -7.99 -11.91
CA ASP A 128 -20.84 -7.52 -13.02
C ASP A 128 -20.34 -8.08 -14.37
N GLY A 129 -19.39 -9.03 -14.33
CA GLY A 129 -18.80 -9.67 -15.50
C GLY A 129 -17.83 -8.77 -16.30
N GLN A 130 -17.44 -7.62 -15.76
CA GLN A 130 -16.50 -6.72 -16.40
C GLN A 130 -15.06 -7.15 -16.12
N ASP A 131 -14.20 -6.99 -17.13
CA ASP A 131 -12.78 -7.21 -16.93
C ASP A 131 -12.20 -6.15 -15.99
N GLN A 132 -11.40 -6.63 -15.03
CA GLN A 132 -10.61 -5.82 -14.12
C GLN A 132 -9.25 -6.48 -13.86
N LEU A 133 -8.32 -5.72 -13.29
CA LEU A 133 -7.03 -6.24 -12.88
C LEU A 133 -7.15 -6.92 -11.51
N PHE A 134 -6.43 -8.02 -11.32
CA PHE A 134 -6.29 -8.71 -10.04
C PHE A 134 -5.62 -7.83 -8.98
N VAL A 135 -4.79 -6.86 -9.40
CA VAL A 135 -4.07 -5.92 -8.53
C VAL A 135 -4.86 -4.61 -8.40
N ASP A 136 -5.19 -4.21 -7.18
CA ASP A 136 -5.82 -2.91 -6.89
C ASP A 136 -4.79 -1.78 -6.99
N LEU A 137 -4.76 -1.09 -8.13
CA LEU A 137 -3.90 0.08 -8.35
C LEU A 137 -4.36 1.33 -7.60
N GLY A 138 -5.61 1.36 -7.12
CA GLY A 138 -6.19 2.51 -6.41
C GLY A 138 -5.58 2.73 -5.03
N VAL A 139 -4.74 1.82 -4.53
CA VAL A 139 -4.10 1.92 -3.21
C VAL A 139 -2.92 2.88 -3.16
N TYR A 140 -2.36 3.26 -4.30
CA TYR A 140 -1.17 4.12 -4.35
C TYR A 140 -1.53 5.60 -4.37
N THR A 141 -2.21 6.07 -3.32
CA THR A 141 -2.67 7.47 -3.17
C THR A 141 -2.09 8.13 -1.92
N LYS A 142 -2.01 9.48 -1.91
CA LYS A 142 -1.49 10.23 -0.75
C LYS A 142 -2.28 9.87 0.51
N ASN A 143 -1.56 9.58 1.60
CA ASN A 143 -2.15 9.27 2.91
C ASN A 143 -3.17 8.12 2.88
N ARG A 144 -2.90 7.11 2.03
CA ARG A 144 -3.76 5.92 1.92
C ARG A 144 -3.82 5.20 3.26
N ASN A 145 -5.04 4.97 3.73
CA ASN A 145 -5.28 4.03 4.83
C ASN A 145 -5.12 2.59 4.33
N PHE A 146 -4.25 1.84 5.00
CA PHE A 146 -4.16 0.39 4.88
C PHE A 146 -4.73 -0.25 6.15
N ARG A 147 -5.64 -1.22 5.96
CA ARG A 147 -6.21 -1.95 7.10
C ARG A 147 -5.13 -2.81 7.74
N LEU A 148 -5.05 -2.75 9.07
CA LEU A 148 -4.04 -3.43 9.87
C LEU A 148 -4.27 -4.94 9.92
N TYR A 149 -3.19 -5.67 10.21
CA TYR A 149 -3.24 -7.07 10.61
C TYR A 149 -4.21 -7.28 11.79
N LYS A 150 -4.94 -8.39 11.79
CA LYS A 150 -6.05 -8.71 12.71
C LYS A 150 -7.18 -7.69 12.81
N SER A 151 -7.28 -6.72 11.89
CA SER A 151 -8.42 -5.79 11.83
C SER A 151 -9.41 -6.15 10.74
N SER A 152 -10.71 -6.02 11.03
CA SER A 152 -11.80 -6.13 10.05
C SER A 152 -12.22 -4.77 9.49
N LYS A 153 -13.03 -4.76 8.42
CA LYS A 153 -13.75 -3.53 8.03
C LYS A 153 -14.91 -3.32 8.99
N ALA A 154 -15.30 -2.07 9.21
CA ALA A 154 -16.50 -1.75 9.98
C ALA A 154 -17.72 -2.53 9.42
N GLY A 155 -18.47 -3.19 10.30
CA GLY A 155 -19.61 -4.04 9.93
C GLY A 155 -19.24 -5.38 9.27
N LYS A 156 -17.96 -5.77 9.27
CA LYS A 156 -17.50 -7.08 8.81
C LYS A 156 -16.73 -7.79 9.92
N ASN A 157 -16.76 -9.12 9.90
CA ASN A 157 -16.09 -9.96 10.91
C ASN A 157 -14.81 -10.64 10.39
N VAL A 158 -14.43 -10.37 9.14
CA VAL A 158 -13.26 -11.00 8.51
C VAL A 158 -12.04 -10.07 8.65
N ALA A 159 -11.21 -10.40 9.63
CA ALA A 159 -9.94 -9.75 9.89
C ALA A 159 -8.81 -10.30 9.00
N PHE A 160 -7.72 -9.55 8.85
CA PHE A 160 -6.52 -10.09 8.20
C PHE A 160 -5.80 -11.09 9.10
N SER A 161 -5.54 -12.29 8.60
CA SER A 161 -4.66 -13.31 9.20
C SER A 161 -3.47 -13.59 8.28
N LEU A 162 -2.51 -14.40 8.73
CA LEU A 162 -1.49 -14.93 7.83
C LEU A 162 -2.16 -15.84 6.80
N ALA A 163 -1.70 -15.73 5.57
CA ALA A 163 -2.03 -16.66 4.51
C ALA A 163 -1.56 -18.08 4.82
N GLU A 164 -2.34 -19.09 4.45
CA GLU A 164 -1.89 -20.49 4.49
C GLU A 164 -0.63 -20.71 3.64
N ASP A 165 -0.56 -20.04 2.49
CA ASP A 165 0.58 -20.05 1.56
C ASP A 165 1.63 -18.96 1.85
N ASN A 166 1.67 -18.41 3.08
CA ASN A 166 2.72 -17.46 3.49
C ASN A 166 4.07 -18.18 3.67
N ALA A 167 5.09 -17.76 2.91
CA ALA A 167 6.47 -18.23 3.07
C ALA A 167 7.35 -17.29 3.92
N PHE A 168 6.90 -16.06 4.18
CA PHE A 168 7.69 -15.08 4.94
C PHE A 168 7.73 -15.40 6.43
N VAL A 169 8.94 -15.47 6.98
CA VAL A 169 9.16 -15.60 8.42
C VAL A 169 9.72 -14.27 8.93
N PRO A 170 9.03 -13.59 9.88
CA PRO A 170 9.57 -12.36 10.46
C PRO A 170 10.98 -12.57 11.02
N PRO A 171 11.89 -11.58 11.00
CA PRO A 171 13.23 -11.74 11.59
C PRO A 171 13.18 -12.08 13.09
N PRO A 172 14.07 -12.95 13.60
CA PRO A 172 14.08 -13.37 15.00
C PRO A 172 14.29 -12.17 15.93
N ASP A 173 13.51 -12.13 17.01
CA ASP A 173 13.61 -11.12 18.06
C ASP A 173 13.26 -11.80 19.39
N LYS A 174 14.22 -11.85 20.32
CA LYS A 174 14.06 -12.51 21.62
C LYS A 174 13.15 -11.73 22.58
N GLN A 175 12.86 -10.47 22.27
CA GLN A 175 12.07 -9.58 23.13
C GLN A 175 10.59 -9.57 22.75
N ARG A 176 10.23 -10.12 21.58
CA ARG A 176 8.88 -10.03 21.01
C ARG A 176 8.30 -11.38 20.70
N CYS A 177 7.00 -11.53 20.94
CA CYS A 177 6.27 -12.72 20.51
C CYS A 177 6.11 -12.73 18.97
N THR A 178 5.79 -13.90 18.42
CA THR A 178 5.59 -14.07 16.97
C THR A 178 4.51 -13.14 16.43
N GLU A 179 3.40 -13.01 17.15
CA GLU A 179 2.26 -12.17 16.75
C GLU A 179 2.62 -10.68 16.67
N GLU A 180 3.33 -10.16 17.65
CA GLU A 180 3.83 -8.78 17.63
C GLU A 180 4.81 -8.56 16.47
N ARG A 181 5.68 -9.53 16.19
CA ARG A 181 6.60 -9.46 15.05
C ARG A 181 5.85 -9.42 13.73
N VAL A 182 4.82 -10.26 13.55
CA VAL A 182 3.95 -10.25 12.36
C VAL A 182 3.26 -8.91 12.23
N PHE A 183 2.64 -8.41 13.30
CA PHE A 183 2.00 -7.10 13.32
C PHE A 183 2.96 -6.00 12.88
N LEU A 184 4.16 -5.92 13.47
CA LEU A 184 5.17 -4.93 13.10
C LEU A 184 5.60 -5.07 11.65
N THR A 185 5.82 -6.29 11.14
CA THR A 185 6.17 -6.50 9.72
C THR A 185 5.01 -6.24 8.76
N SER A 186 3.77 -6.21 9.24
CA SER A 186 2.60 -5.86 8.40
C SER A 186 2.43 -4.36 8.16
N LEU A 187 3.10 -3.53 8.96
CA LEU A 187 3.06 -2.08 8.82
C LEU A 187 3.88 -1.67 7.60
N VAL A 188 3.22 -1.20 6.54
CA VAL A 188 3.85 -0.75 5.29
C VAL A 188 4.90 0.35 5.51
N THR A 189 4.75 1.14 6.58
CA THR A 189 5.67 2.23 6.95
C THR A 189 6.77 1.80 7.93
N ASN A 190 6.77 0.57 8.42
CA ASN A 190 7.79 0.06 9.33
C ASN A 190 9.04 -0.38 8.57
N ILE A 191 9.74 0.61 8.03
CA ILE A 191 10.96 0.43 7.26
C ILE A 191 12.11 0.16 8.22
N ARG A 192 12.72 -1.03 8.10
CA ARG A 192 13.96 -1.37 8.79
C ARG A 192 15.12 -1.10 7.83
N CYS A 193 16.08 -0.27 8.27
CA CYS A 193 17.37 0.05 7.64
C CYS A 193 17.50 -0.28 6.13
N ALA A 194 17.37 0.70 5.23
CA ALA A 194 17.36 0.47 3.79
C ALA A 194 18.00 1.59 2.95
N SER A 195 18.42 1.25 1.73
CA SER A 195 18.72 2.18 0.62
C SER A 195 17.43 2.55 -0.11
N LEU A 196 17.36 3.74 -0.68
CA LEU A 196 16.16 4.28 -1.33
C LEU A 196 16.10 3.88 -2.81
N LEU A 197 15.00 3.23 -3.20
CA LEU A 197 14.54 3.07 -4.57
C LEU A 197 13.79 4.34 -4.97
N SER A 198 14.41 5.15 -5.84
CA SER A 198 13.76 6.32 -6.44
C SER A 198 13.57 6.14 -7.93
N PHE A 199 12.40 6.56 -8.39
CA PHE A 199 12.03 6.62 -9.80
C PHE A 199 12.11 8.10 -10.23
N ASP A 200 13.24 8.52 -10.79
CA ASP A 200 13.36 9.84 -11.41
C ASP A 200 13.18 9.70 -12.93
N SER A 201 12.11 10.32 -13.42
CA SER A 201 11.70 10.30 -14.84
C SER A 201 12.74 10.90 -15.79
N VAL A 202 13.80 11.52 -15.26
CA VAL A 202 14.81 12.28 -16.01
C VAL A 202 16.19 11.60 -16.00
N ALA A 203 16.47 10.65 -15.10
CA ALA A 203 17.83 10.11 -14.90
C ALA A 203 17.95 8.58 -14.89
N GLY A 204 16.90 7.84 -15.27
CA GLY A 204 16.91 6.38 -15.21
C GLY A 204 16.77 5.84 -13.78
N HIS A 205 16.76 4.51 -13.64
CA HIS A 205 16.57 3.83 -12.37
C HIS A 205 17.84 3.97 -11.51
N GLN A 206 17.76 4.60 -10.33
CA GLN A 206 18.92 4.82 -9.47
C GLN A 206 18.62 4.44 -8.01
N LEU A 207 19.56 3.70 -7.40
CA LEU A 207 19.64 3.48 -5.96
C LEU A 207 20.36 4.66 -5.32
N SER A 208 19.78 5.26 -4.28
CA SER A 208 20.44 6.31 -3.51
C SER A 208 20.39 6.01 -2.01
N PRO A 209 21.37 6.48 -1.21
CA PRO A 209 21.30 6.30 0.24
C PRO A 209 20.07 7.03 0.80
N TYR A 210 19.24 6.34 1.59
CA TYR A 210 18.10 6.97 2.24
C TYR A 210 18.59 7.94 3.32
N LYS A 211 18.38 9.24 3.12
CA LYS A 211 18.87 10.30 4.02
C LYS A 211 17.89 10.67 5.14
N GLU A 212 16.60 10.36 5.02
CA GLU A 212 15.56 10.91 5.91
C GLU A 212 14.90 9.87 6.82
N LYS A 213 15.34 9.76 8.08
CA LYS A 213 14.72 8.86 9.08
C LYS A 213 13.45 9.44 9.75
N LEU A 214 12.62 10.16 9.00
CA LEU A 214 11.37 10.74 9.51
C LEU A 214 10.15 9.97 9.01
N LEU A 215 9.26 9.56 9.92
CA LEU A 215 7.90 9.11 9.59
C LEU A 215 6.92 10.23 9.91
N VAL A 216 6.01 10.55 8.99
CA VAL A 216 4.98 11.57 9.20
C VAL A 216 3.60 10.91 9.12
N TYR A 217 2.85 11.01 10.21
CA TYR A 217 1.48 10.51 10.32
C TYR A 217 0.51 11.67 10.31
N ASP A 218 -0.31 11.74 9.26
CA ASP A 218 -1.46 12.64 9.21
C ASP A 218 -2.61 12.09 10.04
N ILE A 219 -2.88 12.73 11.18
CA ILE A 219 -3.93 12.29 12.09
C ILE A 219 -5.24 12.97 11.70
N LEU A 220 -6.11 12.17 11.10
CA LEU A 220 -7.46 12.59 10.73
C LEU A 220 -8.42 12.42 11.92
N LYS A 221 -9.41 13.32 12.00
CA LYS A 221 -10.51 13.31 12.99
C LYS A 221 -10.10 13.59 14.45
N TYR A 222 -8.88 13.27 14.86
CA TYR A 222 -8.33 13.71 16.14
C TYR A 222 -7.50 14.99 15.96
N ARG A 223 -8.13 16.15 16.17
CA ARG A 223 -7.63 17.48 15.78
C ARG A 223 -7.08 18.32 16.94
N TRP A 224 -6.70 17.68 18.05
CA TRP A 224 -6.15 18.38 19.20
C TRP A 224 -4.79 19.00 18.87
N CYS A 225 -4.66 20.32 18.96
CA CYS A 225 -3.41 21.02 18.69
C CYS A 225 -2.78 21.53 19.97
N GLY A 226 -1.55 21.07 20.25
CA GLY A 226 -0.77 21.52 21.39
C GLY A 226 -0.36 22.99 21.32
N ASN A 227 -0.32 23.61 20.14
CA ASN A 227 -0.01 25.05 20.00
C ASN A 227 -1.16 25.92 20.53
N VAL A 228 -2.38 25.58 20.11
CA VAL A 228 -3.58 26.35 20.44
C VAL A 228 -4.19 25.89 21.77
N GLY A 229 -3.84 24.69 22.24
CA GLY A 229 -4.41 24.09 23.44
C GLY A 229 -5.89 23.70 23.28
N ARG A 230 -6.36 23.48 22.04
CA ARG A 230 -7.74 23.07 21.74
C ARG A 230 -7.86 22.23 20.45
N PHE A 231 -9.04 21.65 20.22
CA PHE A 231 -9.38 21.01 18.95
C PHE A 231 -9.58 22.05 17.84
N HIS A 232 -8.99 21.84 16.66
CA HIS A 232 -9.37 22.60 15.47
C HIS A 232 -10.70 22.10 14.89
N ARG A 233 -11.46 23.02 14.30
CA ARG A 233 -12.76 22.70 13.67
C ARG A 233 -12.60 21.84 12.42
N SER A 234 -11.58 22.09 11.61
CA SER A 234 -11.37 21.44 10.30
C SER A 234 -9.93 20.99 10.05
N ASN A 235 -8.93 21.70 10.58
CA ASN A 235 -7.52 21.39 10.34
C ASN A 235 -7.07 20.15 11.13
N ASN A 236 -6.38 19.24 10.45
CA ASN A 236 -5.83 18.03 11.05
C ASN A 236 -4.47 18.31 11.70
N ILE A 237 -3.96 17.35 12.47
CA ILE A 237 -2.61 17.42 13.06
C ILE A 237 -1.71 16.35 12.45
N MET A 238 -0.41 16.55 12.55
CA MET A 238 0.62 15.61 12.11
C MET A 238 1.40 15.13 13.32
N ILE A 239 1.70 13.84 13.40
CA ILE A 239 2.72 13.30 14.29
C ILE A 239 3.94 12.96 13.44
N VAL A 240 5.07 13.58 13.75
CA VAL A 240 6.35 13.28 13.11
C VAL A 240 7.19 12.45 14.07
N VAL A 241 7.63 11.29 13.64
CA VAL A 241 8.54 10.40 14.36
C VAL A 241 9.92 10.52 13.73
N ASP A 242 10.89 10.98 14.49
CA ASP A 242 12.31 10.97 14.13
C ASP A 242 12.95 9.69 14.66
N LEU A 243 13.16 8.73 13.75
CA LEU A 243 13.77 7.43 14.07
C LEU A 243 15.29 7.53 14.29
N LYS A 244 15.94 8.64 13.93
CA LYS A 244 17.36 8.86 14.23
C LYS A 244 17.53 9.33 15.67
N GLN A 245 16.66 10.21 16.11
CA GLN A 245 16.67 10.77 17.46
C GLN A 245 15.82 9.96 18.45
N GLU A 246 15.07 8.97 17.97
CA GLU A 246 14.13 8.15 18.76
C GLU A 246 13.10 9.01 19.51
N VAL A 247 12.58 10.03 18.83
CA VAL A 247 11.57 10.94 19.38
C VAL A 247 10.39 11.09 18.43
N TRP A 248 9.27 11.55 18.95
CA TRP A 248 8.16 12.02 18.16
C TRP A 248 7.69 13.40 18.63
N TYR A 249 7.07 14.16 17.74
CA TYR A 249 6.50 15.47 18.03
C TYR A 249 5.31 15.77 17.13
N GLN A 250 4.43 16.65 17.58
CA GLN A 250 3.26 17.09 16.83
C GLN A 250 3.60 18.33 15.99
N LYS A 251 3.06 18.37 14.76
CA LYS A 251 2.88 19.57 13.93
C LYS A 251 1.38 19.74 13.63
N CYS A 252 0.97 20.89 13.12
CA CYS A 252 -0.44 21.17 12.80
C CYS A 252 -0.61 21.61 11.35
N HIS A 253 -1.75 21.26 10.73
CA HIS A 253 -2.07 21.72 9.38
C HIS A 253 -2.60 23.15 9.31
N ASP A 254 -3.00 23.71 10.44
CA ASP A 254 -3.57 25.05 10.54
C ASP A 254 -2.61 26.13 9.99
N PRO A 255 -3.07 27.04 9.12
CA PRO A 255 -2.20 28.03 8.48
C PRO A 255 -1.41 28.91 9.46
N MET A 256 -2.00 29.28 10.60
CA MET A 256 -1.32 30.09 11.62
C MET A 256 -0.24 29.26 12.35
N CYS A 257 -0.54 28.00 12.65
CA CYS A 257 0.48 27.11 13.22
C CYS A 257 1.63 26.86 12.23
N LYS A 258 1.34 26.75 10.93
CA LYS A 258 2.36 26.60 9.88
C LYS A 258 3.23 27.85 9.74
N SER A 259 2.65 29.05 9.74
CA SER A 259 3.42 30.30 9.63
C SER A 259 4.35 30.50 10.83
N GLN A 260 3.91 30.09 12.02
CA GLN A 260 4.72 30.06 13.25
C GLN A 260 5.75 28.91 13.29
N LYS A 261 5.78 28.04 12.27
CA LYS A 261 6.59 26.81 12.23
C LYS A 261 6.40 25.95 13.48
N TYR A 262 5.17 25.89 14.00
CA TYR A 262 4.86 25.17 15.23
C TYR A 262 5.34 23.72 15.17
N ARG A 263 6.03 23.33 16.25
CA ARG A 263 6.47 21.98 16.57
C ARG A 263 6.35 21.81 18.08
N SER A 264 5.63 20.78 18.54
CA SER A 264 5.58 20.47 19.97
C SER A 264 6.95 20.06 20.49
N PRO A 265 7.18 20.10 21.83
CA PRO A 265 8.32 19.44 22.44
C PRO A 265 8.43 17.98 21.96
N SER A 266 9.68 17.53 21.81
CA SER A 266 9.97 16.15 21.44
C SER A 266 9.67 15.23 22.62
N LYS A 267 8.88 14.20 22.37
CA LYS A 267 8.63 13.12 23.31
C LYS A 267 9.45 11.92 22.90
N VAL A 268 10.08 11.26 23.86
CA VAL A 268 10.81 10.02 23.59
C VAL A 268 9.83 9.03 22.96
N LEU A 269 10.26 8.38 21.90
CA LEU A 269 9.57 7.24 21.36
C LEU A 269 9.73 6.12 22.40
N ASP A 270 8.80 6.06 23.34
CA ASP A 270 8.74 5.00 24.34
C ASP A 270 8.26 3.73 23.63
N LEU A 271 9.15 3.17 22.81
CA LEU A 271 9.06 1.82 22.31
C LEU A 271 9.07 0.96 23.57
N MET A 272 7.88 0.60 24.07
CA MET A 272 7.67 -0.13 25.33
C MET A 272 8.93 -0.86 25.74
N LYS A 273 9.72 -0.26 26.64
CA LYS A 273 10.87 -0.98 27.19
C LYS A 273 10.28 -2.26 27.79
N PRO A 274 10.84 -3.44 27.49
CA PRO A 274 10.32 -4.68 28.04
C PRO A 274 10.20 -4.49 29.54
N THR A 275 8.98 -4.56 30.06
CA THR A 275 8.79 -4.73 31.49
C THR A 275 9.50 -6.04 31.79
N GLY A 276 10.62 -5.94 32.51
CA GLY A 276 11.33 -7.13 32.98
C GLY A 276 10.35 -8.03 33.74
N PRO A 277 10.68 -9.32 33.92
CA PRO A 277 9.78 -10.26 34.58
C PRO A 277 9.31 -9.66 35.91
N HIS A 278 8.01 -9.37 35.99
CA HIS A 278 7.37 -8.89 37.20
C HIS A 278 7.56 -10.01 38.23
N ARG A 279 8.49 -9.82 39.17
CA ARG A 279 8.53 -10.64 40.38
C ARG A 279 7.20 -10.39 41.09
N PRO A 280 6.36 -11.40 41.36
CA PRO A 280 5.13 -11.17 42.10
C PRO A 280 5.52 -10.65 43.49
N GLN A 281 5.26 -9.38 43.75
CA GLN A 281 5.29 -8.86 45.10
C GLN A 281 4.12 -9.52 45.84
N LYS A 282 4.45 -10.16 46.97
CA LYS A 282 3.48 -10.76 47.87
C LYS A 282 2.40 -9.74 48.20
N ALA A 283 1.15 -10.18 48.18
CA ALA A 283 0.00 -9.39 48.58
C ALA A 283 0.20 -8.89 50.02
N GLU A 284 0.42 -7.59 50.18
CA GLU A 284 0.19 -6.91 51.45
C GLU A 284 -1.19 -6.25 51.39
N THR A 285 -2.11 -6.83 52.15
CA THR A 285 -3.39 -6.25 52.52
C THR A 285 -3.16 -4.92 53.21
N ARG A 286 -3.54 -3.80 52.58
CA ARG A 286 -3.82 -2.56 53.29
C ARG A 286 -4.95 -1.77 52.66
N SER A 287 -5.80 -1.30 53.56
CA SER A 287 -7.12 -0.75 53.38
C SER A 287 -7.13 0.76 53.10
N ARG A 288 -8.13 1.19 52.32
CA ARG A 288 -8.77 2.52 52.22
C ARG A 288 -7.97 3.71 51.63
N GLY A 289 -8.64 4.43 50.71
CA GLY A 289 -8.34 5.83 50.39
C GLY A 289 -8.83 6.27 49.01
N HIS A 290 -10.00 6.91 48.96
CA HIS A 290 -10.66 7.48 47.78
C HIS A 290 -9.88 8.67 47.18
N GLN A 291 -9.82 8.79 45.84
CA GLN A 291 -10.13 10.02 45.07
C GLN A 291 -9.92 9.83 43.56
N ASN A 292 -11.03 9.71 42.82
CA ASN A 292 -11.12 9.77 41.37
C ASN A 292 -10.90 11.22 40.87
N ARG A 293 -9.95 11.43 39.94
CA ARG A 293 -9.93 12.59 39.05
C ARG A 293 -9.49 12.17 37.64
N HIS A 294 -10.45 11.69 36.85
CA HIS A 294 -10.37 11.72 35.39
C HIS A 294 -11.65 12.37 34.86
N PRO A 295 -11.57 13.29 33.88
CA PRO A 295 -12.76 13.89 33.29
C PRO A 295 -13.49 12.88 32.38
N PRO A 296 -14.83 12.95 32.29
CA PRO A 296 -15.61 11.98 31.54
C PRO A 296 -15.44 12.16 30.02
N PHE A 297 -15.45 11.03 29.30
CA PHE A 297 -15.67 10.99 27.87
C PHE A 297 -17.10 11.49 27.57
N PRO A 298 -17.31 12.39 26.59
CA PRO A 298 -18.66 12.72 26.17
C PRO A 298 -19.20 11.61 25.26
N ASP A 299 -20.35 11.07 25.64
CA ASP A 299 -21.17 10.16 24.84
C ASP A 299 -21.54 10.82 23.50
N CYS A 300 -21.42 10.04 22.42
CA CYS A 300 -21.88 10.44 21.09
C CYS A 300 -23.40 10.23 21.00
N ALA A 301 -24.13 11.33 20.82
CA ALA A 301 -25.44 11.36 20.16
C ALA A 301 -25.24 11.74 18.68
#